data_AF-A0A1R4H890-F1
#
_entry.id   AF-A0A1R4H890-F1
#
_cell.length_a   1.000
_cell.length_b   1.000
_cell.length_c   1.000
_cell.angle_alpha   90.00
_cell.angle_beta   90.00
_cell.angle_gamma   90.00
#
_symmetry.space_group_name_H-M   'P 1'
#
loop_
_entity.id
_entity.type
_entity.pdbx_description
1 polymer ?
#
loop_
_entity_poly.entity_id
_entity_poly.type
_entity_poly.pdbx_seq_one_letter_code
_entity_poly.pdbx_strand_id
1 'polypeptide(L)'
;MLLNYCIIFIAAIIVFLIFNLRIFGRASTKIFLGDTGSTLFGFIVSLLLIYISQGEDRLITPVTVLWVLAIPLIDSVSTMVRRIANGRSPFFPDREHFHHILPLTGLNNRQTLLVILASSLGLTLVGITASLVFHVPDGILLALFLCVFTGHYLAMGKINERAKKERRKVEALPPTVIVDRRKAERRALGHNTVIIEERRRNDRRVRTVPITFEDRRKGDRRDGQT
;
A
#
# COMPACT_ATOMS: atom_id res chain seq x y z
N MET A 1 -23.78 -25.84 9.12
CA MET A 1 -23.10 -26.14 7.83
C MET A 1 -22.16 -25.03 7.38
N LEU A 2 -22.62 -23.79 7.21
CA LEU A 2 -21.77 -22.66 6.75
C LEU A 2 -20.51 -22.43 7.62
N LEU A 3 -20.68 -22.46 8.95
CA LEU A 3 -19.58 -22.27 9.89
C LEU A 3 -18.45 -23.29 9.67
N ASN A 4 -18.79 -24.54 9.36
CA ASN A 4 -17.81 -25.60 9.11
C ASN A 4 -16.98 -25.31 7.85
N TYR A 5 -17.62 -24.84 6.77
CA TYR A 5 -16.90 -24.42 5.56
C TYR A 5 -15.97 -23.23 5.84
N CYS A 6 -16.41 -22.27 6.65
CA CYS A 6 -15.58 -21.13 7.04
C CYS A 6 -14.34 -21.58 7.83
N ILE A 7 -14.50 -22.48 8.80
CA ILE A 7 -13.39 -23.00 9.62
C ILE A 7 -12.38 -23.75 8.74
N ILE A 8 -12.84 -24.62 7.83
CA ILE A 8 -11.96 -25.35 6.90
C ILE A 8 -11.21 -24.36 6.00
N PHE A 9 -11.90 -23.34 5.48
CA PHE A 9 -11.28 -22.32 4.63
C PHE A 9 -10.24 -21.50 5.38
N ILE A 10 -10.54 -21.07 6.61
CA ILE A 10 -9.60 -20.36 7.50
C ILE A 10 -8.38 -21.23 7.80
N ALA A 11 -8.57 -22.52 8.12
CA ALA A 11 -7.47 -23.44 8.38
C ALA A 11 -6.54 -23.58 7.15
N ALA A 12 -7.10 -23.71 5.95
CA ALA A 12 -6.32 -23.76 4.71
C ALA A 12 -5.52 -22.47 4.48
N ILE A 13 -6.10 -21.30 4.73
CA ILE A 13 -5.42 -19.99 4.61
C ILE A 13 -4.29 -19.87 5.63
N ILE A 14 -4.51 -20.30 6.87
CA ILE A 14 -3.50 -20.26 7.94
C ILE A 14 -2.28 -21.10 7.52
N VAL A 15 -2.51 -22.33 7.04
CA VAL A 15 -1.44 -23.20 6.56
C VAL A 15 -0.69 -22.54 5.40
N PHE A 16 -1.41 -22.00 4.40
CA PHE A 16 -0.80 -21.27 3.29
C PHE A 16 0.04 -20.07 3.78
N LEU A 17 -0.48 -19.28 4.73
CA LEU A 17 0.17 -18.07 5.22
C LEU A 17 1.45 -18.39 6.00
N ILE A 18 1.48 -19.48 6.77
CA ILE A 18 2.67 -19.96 7.48
C ILE A 18 3.83 -20.19 6.49
N PHE A 19 3.57 -20.87 5.38
CA PHE A 19 4.56 -21.12 4.33
C PHE A 19 4.88 -19.85 3.53
N ASN A 20 3.89 -19.00 3.25
CA ASN A 20 4.07 -17.76 2.50
C ASN A 20 4.92 -16.72 3.25
N LEU A 21 4.70 -16.55 4.56
CA LEU A 21 5.39 -15.57 5.41
C LEU A 21 6.69 -16.10 6.04
N ARG A 22 7.02 -17.39 5.88
CA ARG A 22 8.22 -18.05 6.42
C ARG A 22 8.34 -17.90 7.94
N ILE A 23 7.24 -18.16 8.66
CA ILE A 23 7.15 -17.99 10.12
C ILE A 23 8.16 -18.90 10.87
N PHE A 24 8.36 -20.14 10.39
CA PHE A 24 9.19 -21.15 11.06
C PHE A 24 10.65 -21.26 10.58
N GLY A 25 11.20 -20.22 9.95
CA GLY A 25 12.64 -20.17 9.63
C GLY A 25 13.03 -20.70 8.25
N ARG A 26 14.30 -20.48 7.93
CA ARG A 26 14.81 -20.02 6.62
C ARG A 26 14.89 -21.04 5.47
N ALA A 27 14.43 -22.28 5.63
CA ALA A 27 14.69 -23.35 4.66
C ALA A 27 13.53 -23.67 3.68
N SER A 28 12.30 -23.24 3.95
CA SER A 28 11.16 -23.62 3.11
C SER A 28 11.04 -22.72 1.87
N THR A 29 10.84 -23.34 0.70
CA THR A 29 10.58 -22.69 -0.57
C THR A 29 9.41 -21.72 -0.44
N LYS A 30 9.55 -20.51 -1.00
CA LYS A 30 8.48 -19.52 -0.94
C LYS A 30 7.31 -20.00 -1.80
N ILE A 31 6.21 -20.38 -1.16
CA ILE A 31 4.96 -20.74 -1.84
C ILE A 31 4.23 -19.45 -2.18
N PHE A 32 4.03 -19.22 -3.47
CA PHE A 32 3.22 -18.13 -3.98
C PHE A 32 1.81 -18.64 -4.28
N LEU A 33 0.80 -17.82 -4.04
CA LEU A 33 -0.60 -18.18 -4.32
C LEU A 33 -0.82 -18.41 -5.83
N GLY A 34 -0.04 -17.73 -6.67
CA GLY A 34 -0.23 -17.69 -8.12
C GLY A 34 -1.50 -16.93 -8.52
N ASP A 35 -1.67 -16.72 -9.82
CA ASP A 35 -2.82 -16.00 -10.35
C ASP A 35 -4.11 -16.82 -10.15
N THR A 36 -4.07 -18.12 -10.45
CA THR A 36 -5.19 -19.04 -10.26
C THR A 36 -5.66 -19.12 -8.80
N GLY A 37 -4.73 -19.17 -7.84
CA GLY A 37 -5.10 -19.20 -6.43
C GLY A 37 -5.74 -17.90 -5.97
N SER A 38 -5.26 -16.75 -6.45
CA SER A 38 -5.78 -15.44 -6.08
C SER A 38 -7.20 -15.20 -6.62
N THR A 39 -7.49 -15.63 -7.84
CA THR A 39 -8.82 -15.50 -8.46
C THR A 39 -9.83 -16.44 -7.81
N LEU A 40 -9.46 -17.70 -7.57
CA LEU A 40 -10.29 -18.65 -6.82
C LEU A 40 -10.59 -18.12 -5.42
N PHE A 41 -9.57 -17.61 -4.72
CA PHE A 41 -9.72 -17.04 -3.38
C PHE A 41 -10.70 -15.86 -3.38
N GLY A 42 -10.54 -14.91 -4.31
CA GLY A 42 -11.47 -13.78 -4.45
C GLY A 42 -12.90 -14.22 -4.78
N PHE A 43 -13.07 -15.25 -5.62
CA PHE A 43 -14.37 -15.82 -5.96
C PHE A 43 -15.07 -16.42 -4.74
N ILE A 44 -14.38 -17.26 -3.96
CA ILE A 44 -14.93 -17.90 -2.75
C ILE A 44 -15.33 -16.84 -1.72
N VAL A 45 -14.46 -15.84 -1.48
CA VAL A 45 -14.75 -14.75 -0.54
C VAL A 45 -15.96 -13.94 -1.01
N SER A 46 -16.07 -13.65 -2.31
CA SER A 46 -17.21 -12.92 -2.88
C SER A 46 -18.52 -13.70 -2.71
N LEU A 47 -18.53 -15.01 -3.01
CA LEU A 47 -19.71 -15.85 -2.80
C LEU A 47 -20.12 -15.89 -1.32
N LEU A 48 -19.16 -16.02 -0.41
CA LEU A 48 -19.43 -16.04 1.02
C LEU A 48 -20.04 -14.70 1.49
N LEU A 49 -19.50 -13.57 1.03
CA LEU A 49 -20.00 -12.24 1.37
C LEU A 49 -21.41 -11.99 0.83
N ILE A 50 -21.70 -12.44 -0.39
CA ILE A 50 -23.05 -12.36 -0.97
C ILE A 50 -24.01 -13.21 -0.13
N TYR A 51 -23.63 -14.45 0.21
CA TYR A 51 -24.46 -15.36 0.99
C TYR A 51 -24.82 -14.79 2.37
N ILE A 52 -23.87 -14.19 3.10
CA ILE A 52 -24.14 -13.64 4.44
C ILE A 52 -24.88 -12.29 4.41
N SER A 53 -24.87 -11.61 3.27
CA SER A 53 -25.43 -10.27 3.11
C SER A 53 -26.80 -10.25 2.46
N GLN A 54 -27.17 -11.30 1.73
CA GLN A 54 -28.42 -11.40 0.97
C GLN A 54 -29.28 -12.54 1.52
N GLY A 55 -30.60 -12.41 1.40
CA GLY A 55 -31.57 -13.41 1.85
C GLY A 55 -32.37 -12.98 3.09
N GLU A 56 -33.31 -13.85 3.49
CA GLU A 56 -34.18 -13.61 4.65
C GLU A 56 -33.40 -13.62 5.97
N ASP A 57 -32.44 -14.54 6.11
CA ASP A 57 -31.56 -14.67 7.28
C ASP A 57 -30.23 -13.89 7.12
N ARG A 58 -30.27 -12.66 6.56
CA ARG A 58 -29.05 -11.87 6.39
C ARG A 58 -28.41 -11.56 7.75
N LEU A 59 -27.10 -11.80 7.85
CA LEU A 59 -26.33 -11.54 9.07
C LEU A 59 -25.76 -10.13 9.10
N ILE A 60 -25.40 -9.60 7.94
CA ILE A 60 -24.81 -8.27 7.78
C ILE A 60 -25.47 -7.55 6.60
N THR A 61 -25.46 -6.22 6.61
CA THR A 61 -25.96 -5.45 5.46
C THR A 61 -24.90 -5.39 4.35
N PRO A 62 -25.31 -5.18 3.09
CA PRO A 62 -24.35 -5.01 1.98
C PRO A 62 -23.38 -3.84 2.20
N VAL A 63 -23.80 -2.81 2.97
CA VAL A 63 -22.93 -1.70 3.33
C VAL A 63 -21.83 -2.17 4.28
N THR A 64 -22.13 -3.02 5.26
CA THR A 64 -21.13 -3.61 6.15
C THR A 64 -20.12 -4.47 5.39
N VAL A 65 -20.52 -5.15 4.31
CA VAL A 65 -19.59 -5.87 3.43
C VAL A 65 -18.54 -4.93 2.81
N LEU A 66 -18.92 -3.70 2.42
CA LEU A 66 -17.97 -2.71 1.89
C LEU A 66 -16.88 -2.38 2.92
N TRP A 67 -17.24 -2.33 4.20
CA TRP A 67 -16.29 -2.11 5.30
C TRP A 67 -15.33 -3.28 5.51
N VAL A 68 -15.83 -4.51 5.40
CA VAL A 68 -15.00 -5.73 5.48
C VAL A 68 -13.97 -5.77 4.35
N LEU A 69 -14.36 -5.32 3.14
CA LEU A 69 -13.49 -5.25 1.97
C LEU A 69 -12.87 -3.87 1.75
N ALA A 70 -12.87 -2.99 2.76
CA ALA A 70 -12.56 -1.58 2.55
C ALA A 70 -11.21 -1.35 1.88
N ILE A 71 -10.13 -1.94 2.40
CA ILE A 71 -8.78 -1.73 1.86
C ILE A 71 -8.64 -2.20 0.40
N PRO A 72 -8.91 -3.47 0.03
CA PRO A 72 -8.77 -3.91 -1.36
C PRO A 72 -9.73 -3.18 -2.32
N LEU A 73 -10.93 -2.81 -1.84
CA LEU A 73 -11.90 -2.08 -2.65
C LEU A 73 -11.47 -0.64 -2.88
N ILE A 74 -11.05 0.08 -1.84
CA ILE A 74 -10.54 1.45 -1.93
C ILE A 74 -9.30 1.50 -2.85
N ASP A 75 -8.34 0.59 -2.72
CA ASP A 75 -7.14 0.56 -3.57
C ASP A 75 -7.49 0.31 -5.05
N SER A 76 -8.32 -0.70 -5.32
CA SER A 76 -8.72 -1.05 -6.68
C SER A 76 -9.53 0.07 -7.35
N VAL A 77 -10.54 0.61 -6.65
CA VAL A 77 -11.41 1.65 -7.23
C VAL A 77 -10.66 2.98 -7.35
N SER A 78 -9.84 3.37 -6.36
CA SER A 78 -9.07 4.61 -6.43
C SER A 78 -8.06 4.62 -7.58
N THR A 79 -7.41 3.48 -7.86
CA THR A 79 -6.51 3.34 -9.01
C THR A 79 -7.27 3.38 -10.33
N MET A 80 -8.42 2.72 -10.44
CA MET A 80 -9.29 2.81 -11.63
C MET A 80 -9.76 4.24 -11.90
N VAL A 81 -10.28 4.94 -10.89
CA VAL A 81 -10.73 6.35 -11.02
C VAL A 81 -9.58 7.26 -11.44
N ARG A 82 -8.39 7.08 -10.85
CA ARG A 82 -7.19 7.84 -11.24
C ARG A 82 -6.78 7.57 -12.69
N ARG A 83 -6.94 6.35 -13.21
CA ARG A 83 -6.63 6.03 -14.62
C ARG A 83 -7.57 6.75 -15.57
N ILE A 84 -8.87 6.68 -15.29
CA ILE A 84 -9.92 7.34 -16.08
C ILE A 84 -9.67 8.85 -16.11
N ALA A 85 -9.37 9.46 -14.96
CA ALA A 85 -9.05 10.89 -14.88
C ALA A 85 -7.79 11.30 -15.68
N ASN A 86 -6.86 10.37 -15.91
CA ASN A 86 -5.65 10.59 -16.73
C ASN A 86 -5.83 10.14 -18.21
N GLY A 87 -7.05 9.83 -18.64
CA GLY A 87 -7.33 9.38 -20.01
C GLY A 87 -6.78 7.99 -20.35
N ARG A 88 -6.44 7.18 -19.34
CA ARG A 88 -5.94 5.81 -19.54
C ARG A 88 -7.05 4.80 -19.32
N SER A 89 -7.00 3.70 -20.07
CA SER A 89 -7.94 2.59 -19.89
C SER A 89 -7.84 2.01 -18.46
N PRO A 90 -8.98 1.73 -17.80
CA PRO A 90 -8.99 1.15 -16.46
C PRO A 90 -8.42 -0.27 -16.41
N PHE A 91 -8.33 -0.98 -17.53
CA PHE A 91 -7.87 -2.39 -17.60
C PHE A 91 -6.37 -2.56 -17.92
N PHE A 92 -5.64 -1.47 -18.15
CA PHE A 92 -4.20 -1.56 -18.41
C PHE A 92 -3.42 -1.95 -17.13
N PRO A 93 -2.49 -2.91 -17.18
CA PRO A 93 -1.71 -3.34 -16.02
C PRO A 93 -0.79 -2.20 -15.55
N ASP A 94 -1.01 -1.72 -14.32
CA ASP A 94 -0.22 -0.67 -13.69
C ASP A 94 0.52 -1.21 -12.46
N ARG A 95 1.64 -0.57 -12.12
CA ARG A 95 2.51 -0.94 -10.99
C ARG A 95 2.30 -0.03 -9.77
N GLU A 96 1.34 0.87 -9.80
CA GLU A 96 1.05 1.86 -8.74
C GLU A 96 -0.09 1.46 -7.78
N HIS A 97 -0.05 0.25 -7.23
CA HIS A 97 -0.96 -0.15 -6.14
C HIS A 97 -0.45 0.38 -4.79
N PHE A 98 -1.34 0.64 -3.84
CA PHE A 98 -1.02 1.14 -2.49
C PHE A 98 0.14 0.37 -1.82
N HIS A 99 0.17 -0.95 -2.01
CA HIS A 99 1.19 -1.85 -1.45
C HIS A 99 2.59 -1.66 -2.07
N HIS A 100 2.67 -1.11 -3.28
CA HIS A 100 3.93 -0.73 -3.93
C HIS A 100 4.39 0.67 -3.56
N ILE A 101 3.47 1.54 -3.10
CA ILE A 101 3.77 2.92 -2.72
C ILE A 101 4.23 3.00 -1.25
N LEU A 102 3.69 2.17 -0.35
CA LEU A 102 4.10 2.18 1.08
C LEU A 102 5.61 1.95 1.30
N PRO A 103 6.30 1.06 0.58
CA PRO A 103 7.75 0.93 0.70
C PRO A 103 8.52 2.18 0.26
N LEU A 104 7.95 3.01 -0.63
CA LEU A 104 8.57 4.27 -1.07
C LEU A 104 8.57 5.34 0.03
N THR A 105 7.81 5.16 1.11
CA THR A 105 7.85 6.04 2.30
C THR A 105 8.87 5.59 3.34
N GLY A 106 9.71 4.60 3.04
CA GLY A 106 10.77 4.09 3.93
C GLY A 106 10.36 2.93 4.83
N LEU A 107 9.18 2.34 4.64
CA LEU A 107 8.73 1.18 5.41
C LEU A 107 9.31 -0.12 4.86
N ASN A 108 9.73 -1.02 5.75
CA ASN A 108 10.15 -2.37 5.38
C ASN A 108 8.93 -3.18 4.92
N ASN A 109 9.11 -4.16 4.03
CA ASN A 109 8.01 -4.97 3.46
C ASN A 109 7.11 -5.60 4.55
N ARG A 110 7.70 -6.01 5.68
CA ARG A 110 6.94 -6.54 6.83
C ARG A 110 6.13 -5.48 7.56
N GLN A 111 6.65 -4.26 7.67
CA GLN A 111 5.94 -3.14 8.29
C GLN A 111 4.76 -2.71 7.41
N THR A 112 4.96 -2.65 6.09
CA THR A 112 3.89 -2.40 5.11
C THR A 112 2.75 -3.40 5.26
N LEU A 113 3.08 -4.71 5.35
CA LEU A 113 2.09 -5.75 5.59
C LEU A 113 1.31 -5.52 6.88
N LEU A 114 2.00 -5.23 7.99
CA LEU A 114 1.35 -4.98 9.29
C LEU A 114 0.44 -3.76 9.24
N VAL A 115 0.85 -2.67 8.58
CA VAL A 115 0.01 -1.46 8.42
C VAL A 115 -1.24 -1.78 7.62
N ILE A 116 -1.12 -2.52 6.53
CA ILE A 116 -2.27 -2.94 5.71
C ILE A 116 -3.23 -3.81 6.54
N LEU A 117 -2.69 -4.80 7.26
CA LEU A 117 -3.49 -5.69 8.10
C LEU A 117 -4.19 -4.93 9.24
N ALA A 118 -3.48 -4.06 9.94
CA ALA A 118 -4.03 -3.25 11.02
C ALA A 118 -5.11 -2.29 10.51
N SER A 119 -4.88 -1.65 9.35
CA SER A 119 -5.86 -0.75 8.73
C SER A 119 -7.10 -1.52 8.27
N SER A 120 -6.92 -2.69 7.66
CA SER A 120 -8.02 -3.56 7.26
C SER A 120 -8.84 -4.02 8.46
N LEU A 121 -8.17 -4.48 9.52
CA LEU A 121 -8.85 -4.94 10.74
C LEU A 121 -9.59 -3.78 11.42
N GLY A 122 -8.97 -2.60 11.49
CA GLY A 122 -9.58 -1.40 12.07
C GLY A 122 -10.84 -0.97 11.32
N LEU A 123 -10.80 -0.89 9.99
CA LEU A 123 -11.97 -0.55 9.19
C LEU A 123 -13.07 -1.62 9.32
N THR A 124 -12.73 -2.90 9.24
CA THR A 124 -13.68 -3.99 9.44
C THR A 124 -14.35 -3.90 10.80
N LEU A 125 -13.59 -3.66 11.87
CA LEU A 125 -14.13 -3.55 13.22
C LEU A 125 -15.07 -2.34 13.36
N VAL A 126 -14.71 -1.20 12.78
CA VAL A 126 -15.57 -0.01 12.75
C VAL A 126 -16.89 -0.31 12.04
N GLY A 127 -16.84 -0.92 10.85
CA GLY A 127 -18.05 -1.26 10.10
C GLY A 127 -18.95 -2.25 10.83
N ILE A 128 -18.38 -3.33 11.37
CA ILE A 128 -19.14 -4.36 12.10
C ILE A 128 -19.73 -3.80 13.39
N THR A 129 -18.97 -3.04 14.17
CA THR A 129 -19.47 -2.47 15.43
C THR A 129 -20.53 -1.41 15.18
N ALA A 130 -20.33 -0.52 14.20
CA ALA A 130 -21.32 0.47 13.82
C ALA A 130 -22.64 -0.19 13.38
N SER A 131 -22.56 -1.27 12.60
CA SER A 131 -23.73 -1.99 12.09
C SER A 131 -24.42 -2.83 13.16
N LEU A 132 -23.70 -3.71 13.87
CA LEU A 132 -24.29 -4.72 14.76
C LEU A 132 -24.48 -4.26 16.21
N VAL A 133 -23.65 -3.35 16.70
CA VAL A 133 -23.71 -2.88 18.11
C VAL A 133 -24.50 -1.58 18.17
N PHE A 134 -24.09 -0.59 17.38
CA PHE A 134 -24.69 0.75 17.39
C PHE A 134 -25.91 0.89 16.49
N HIS A 135 -26.23 -0.11 15.66
CA HIS A 135 -27.38 -0.11 14.74
C HIS A 135 -27.45 1.16 13.87
N VAL A 136 -26.27 1.64 13.43
CA VAL A 136 -26.18 2.84 12.60
C VAL A 136 -26.89 2.60 11.26
N PRO A 137 -27.76 3.53 10.82
CA PRO A 137 -28.43 3.41 9.53
C PRO A 137 -27.44 3.26 8.37
N ASP A 138 -27.77 2.38 7.41
CA ASP A 138 -26.93 2.06 6.25
C ASP A 138 -26.51 3.30 5.45
N GLY A 139 -27.37 4.32 5.34
CA GLY A 139 -27.06 5.56 4.64
C GLY A 139 -25.93 6.37 5.30
N ILE A 140 -25.87 6.40 6.63
CA ILE A 140 -24.80 7.07 7.38
C ILE A 140 -23.51 6.27 7.25
N LEU A 141 -23.60 4.95 7.37
CA LEU A 141 -22.45 4.05 7.25
C LEU A 141 -21.82 4.11 5.84
N LEU A 142 -22.66 4.24 4.81
CA LEU A 142 -22.24 4.46 3.42
C LEU A 142 -21.59 5.84 3.25
N ALA A 143 -22.21 6.91 3.77
CA ALA A 143 -21.64 8.25 3.70
C ALA A 143 -20.25 8.31 4.37
N LEU A 144 -20.10 7.66 5.54
CA LEU A 144 -18.83 7.59 6.25
C LEU A 144 -17.78 6.79 5.46
N PHE A 145 -18.18 5.69 4.81
CA PHE A 145 -17.31 4.95 3.91
C PHE A 145 -16.82 5.82 2.74
N LEU A 146 -17.72 6.58 2.11
CA LEU A 146 -17.37 7.50 1.02
C LEU A 146 -16.44 8.63 1.48
N CYS A 147 -16.62 9.13 2.71
CA CYS A 147 -15.69 10.09 3.32
C CYS A 147 -14.28 9.50 3.46
N VAL A 148 -14.17 8.26 3.98
CA VAL A 148 -12.88 7.55 4.09
C VAL A 148 -12.27 7.31 2.71
N PHE A 149 -13.07 6.85 1.74
CA PHE A 149 -12.64 6.64 0.35
C PHE A 149 -12.08 7.93 -0.26
N THR A 150 -12.80 9.05 -0.12
CA THR A 150 -12.40 10.36 -0.65
C THR A 150 -11.12 10.85 0.02
N GLY A 151 -11.04 10.73 1.35
CA GLY A 151 -9.83 11.07 2.10
C GLY A 151 -8.61 10.27 1.66
N HIS A 152 -8.77 8.96 1.46
CA HIS A 152 -7.72 8.09 0.92
C HIS A 152 -7.31 8.48 -0.50
N TYR A 153 -8.27 8.71 -1.39
CA TYR A 153 -8.02 9.11 -2.78
C TYR A 153 -7.19 10.41 -2.85
N LEU A 154 -7.56 11.42 -2.06
CA LEU A 154 -6.84 12.70 -1.99
C LEU A 154 -5.43 12.54 -1.40
N ALA A 155 -5.28 11.72 -0.35
CA ALA A 155 -3.98 11.42 0.23
C ALA A 155 -3.05 10.75 -0.80
N MET A 156 -3.58 9.78 -1.56
CA MET A 156 -2.85 9.12 -2.64
C MET A 156 -2.43 10.10 -3.74
N GLY A 157 -3.31 11.01 -4.15
CA GLY A 157 -2.98 12.06 -5.12
C GLY A 157 -1.76 12.87 -4.69
N LYS A 158 -1.76 13.37 -3.45
CA LYS A 158 -0.64 14.14 -2.87
C LYS A 158 0.66 13.35 -2.79
N ILE A 159 0.59 12.07 -2.41
CA ILE A 159 1.77 11.20 -2.34
C ILE A 159 2.36 10.98 -3.73
N ASN A 160 1.52 10.75 -4.74
CA ASN A 160 1.97 10.53 -6.11
C ASN A 160 2.63 11.79 -6.71
N GLU A 161 2.06 12.97 -6.48
CA GLU A 161 2.67 14.23 -6.92
C GLU A 161 4.06 14.46 -6.31
N ARG A 162 4.21 14.20 -5.01
CA ARG A 162 5.51 14.27 -4.33
C ARG A 162 6.51 13.29 -4.95
N ALA A 163 6.08 12.04 -5.18
CA ALA A 163 6.93 11.03 -5.81
C ALA A 163 7.36 11.41 -7.23
N LYS A 164 6.45 11.98 -8.04
CA LYS A 164 6.77 12.49 -9.39
C LYS A 164 7.77 13.65 -9.34
N LYS A 165 7.63 14.57 -8.38
CA LYS A 165 8.54 15.71 -8.21
C LYS A 165 9.96 15.25 -7.87
N GLU A 166 10.10 14.29 -6.97
CA GLU A 166 11.40 13.70 -6.62
C GLU A 166 12.02 12.94 -7.81
N ARG A 167 11.22 12.18 -8.57
CA ARG A 167 11.71 11.51 -9.80
C ARG A 167 12.23 12.51 -10.84
N ARG A 168 11.51 13.61 -11.07
CA ARG A 168 11.95 14.67 -12.00
C ARG A 168 13.27 15.32 -11.57
N LYS A 169 13.48 15.51 -10.25
CA LYS A 169 14.77 16.01 -9.74
C LYS A 169 15.91 15.06 -10.03
N VAL A 170 15.69 13.75 -9.87
CA VAL A 170 16.71 12.72 -10.15
C VAL A 170 16.99 12.61 -11.65
N GLU A 171 15.97 12.70 -12.49
CA GLU A 171 16.11 12.64 -13.96
C GLU A 171 16.77 13.91 -14.54
N ALA A 172 16.63 15.06 -13.87
CA ALA A 172 17.33 16.29 -14.22
C ALA A 172 18.83 16.29 -13.84
N LEU A 173 19.33 15.25 -13.17
CA LEU A 173 20.76 15.13 -12.84
C LEU A 173 21.57 14.73 -14.08
N PRO A 174 22.79 15.28 -14.27
CA PRO A 174 23.62 14.97 -15.42
C PRO A 174 23.99 13.46 -15.48
N PRO A 175 24.14 12.88 -16.68
CA PRO A 175 24.31 11.44 -16.91
C PRO A 175 25.61 10.84 -16.34
N THR A 176 26.51 11.66 -15.80
CA THR A 176 27.71 11.22 -15.07
C THR A 176 27.41 10.75 -13.65
N VAL A 177 26.22 11.02 -13.10
CA VAL A 177 25.80 10.51 -11.80
C VAL A 177 25.22 9.11 -11.98
N ILE A 178 26.06 8.08 -11.83
CA ILE A 178 25.58 6.69 -11.75
C ILE A 178 24.92 6.52 -10.37
N VAL A 179 23.62 6.81 -10.29
CA VAL A 179 22.81 6.41 -9.14
C VAL A 179 22.55 4.92 -9.29
N ASP A 180 23.37 4.09 -8.64
CA ASP A 180 23.08 2.67 -8.51
C ASP A 180 21.75 2.53 -7.75
N ARG A 181 20.67 2.33 -8.51
CA ARG A 181 19.28 2.22 -8.03
C ARG A 181 19.16 1.17 -6.92
N ARG A 182 19.95 0.09 -6.98
CA ARG A 182 19.92 -0.99 -5.97
C ARG A 182 20.65 -0.63 -4.67
N LYS A 183 21.65 0.26 -4.71
CA LYS A 183 22.34 0.77 -3.50
C LYS A 183 21.62 1.97 -2.90
N ALA A 184 21.06 2.87 -3.71
CA ALA A 184 20.29 4.01 -3.26
C ALA A 184 19.01 3.58 -2.50
N GLU A 185 18.30 2.57 -3.00
CA GLU A 185 17.12 2.01 -2.30
C GLU A 185 17.49 1.22 -1.03
N ARG A 186 18.66 0.56 -1.00
CA ARG A 186 19.13 -0.17 0.20
C ARG A 186 19.67 0.73 1.32
N ARG A 187 20.06 1.97 1.02
CA ARG A 187 20.64 2.93 1.99
C ARG A 187 19.72 4.10 2.35
N ALA A 188 18.52 4.17 1.79
CA ALA A 188 17.49 5.13 2.22
C ALA A 188 16.91 4.85 3.62
N LEU A 189 17.39 3.80 4.30
CA LEU A 189 17.24 3.59 5.74
C LEU A 189 18.48 4.12 6.45
N GLY A 190 18.48 5.42 6.76
CA GLY A 190 19.45 6.06 7.66
C GLY A 190 20.27 7.19 7.02
N HIS A 191 19.93 8.42 7.37
CA HIS A 191 20.69 9.67 7.18
C HIS A 191 21.17 10.01 5.77
N ASN A 192 20.41 10.90 5.11
CA ASN A 192 20.83 12.07 4.32
C ASN A 192 22.10 12.00 3.43
N THR A 193 22.46 10.83 2.92
CA THR A 193 23.70 10.64 2.15
C THR A 193 23.37 9.99 0.80
N VAL A 194 23.37 10.80 -0.26
CA VAL A 194 23.39 10.30 -1.64
C VAL A 194 24.84 9.99 -1.99
N ILE A 195 25.10 8.75 -2.39
CA ILE A 195 26.44 8.32 -2.80
C ILE A 195 26.51 8.39 -4.31
N ILE A 196 27.30 9.33 -4.81
CA ILE A 196 27.61 9.48 -6.23
C ILE A 196 28.82 8.61 -6.54
N GLU A 197 28.68 7.63 -7.44
CA GLU A 197 29.83 6.99 -8.09
C GLU A 197 30.20 7.83 -9.31
N GLU A 198 31.26 8.63 -9.18
CA GLU A 198 31.78 9.44 -10.28
C GLU A 198 32.67 8.55 -11.17
N ARG A 199 32.14 8.06 -12.30
CA ARG A 199 32.95 7.32 -13.28
C ARG A 199 33.58 8.34 -14.24
N ARG A 200 34.75 8.89 -13.89
CA ARG A 200 35.57 9.61 -14.88
C ARG A 200 36.02 8.62 -15.95
N ARG A 201 35.84 8.99 -17.22
CA ARG A 201 36.02 8.17 -18.44
C ARG A 201 37.40 7.50 -18.60
N ASN A 202 38.36 7.76 -17.70
CA ASN A 202 39.73 7.23 -17.79
C ASN A 202 40.37 6.89 -16.43
N ASP A 203 39.61 6.77 -15.33
CA ASP A 203 40.17 6.43 -14.01
C ASP A 203 39.43 5.23 -13.40
N ARG A 204 40.17 4.18 -13.03
CA ARG A 204 39.64 2.97 -12.37
C ARG A 204 39.37 3.19 -10.87
N ARG A 205 39.53 4.40 -10.36
CA ARG A 205 39.25 4.72 -8.95
C ARG A 205 37.83 5.27 -8.79
N VAL A 206 36.97 4.45 -8.20
CA VAL A 206 35.65 4.88 -7.72
C VAL A 206 35.86 5.82 -6.53
N ARG A 207 35.59 7.11 -6.71
CA ARG A 207 35.48 8.06 -5.58
C ARG A 207 34.02 8.17 -5.18
N THR A 208 33.72 7.74 -3.95
CA THR A 208 32.46 8.03 -3.27
C THR A 208 32.59 9.37 -2.56
N VAL A 209 31.81 10.37 -3.01
CA VAL A 209 31.71 11.66 -2.31
C VAL A 209 30.37 11.68 -1.57
N PRO A 210 30.35 11.79 -0.23
CA PRO A 210 29.12 11.98 0.51
C PRO A 210 28.61 13.40 0.27
N ILE A 211 27.41 13.54 -0.30
CA ILE A 211 26.71 14.84 -0.30
C ILE A 211 25.78 14.85 0.91
N THR A 212 26.12 15.66 1.90
CA THR A 212 25.26 15.99 3.03
C THR A 212 24.31 17.09 2.58
N PHE A 213 23.01 16.79 2.48
CA PHE A 213 22.00 17.83 2.25
C PHE A 213 21.77 18.58 3.56
N GLU A 214 22.46 19.71 3.72
CA GLU A 214 22.22 20.63 4.81
C GLU A 214 20.81 21.22 4.69
N ASP A 215 19.97 21.00 5.72
CA ASP A 215 18.61 21.50 5.79
C ASP A 215 18.63 23.03 5.83
N ARG A 216 18.40 23.70 4.69
CA ARG A 216 18.21 25.16 4.61
C ARG A 216 16.87 25.61 5.24
N ARG A 217 16.58 25.19 6.48
CA ARG A 217 15.54 25.78 7.34
C ARG A 217 16.08 26.46 8.60
N LYS A 218 17.39 26.73 8.67
CA LYS A 218 17.98 27.60 9.69
C LYS A 218 19.03 28.51 9.07
N GLY A 219 18.58 29.61 8.48
CA GLY A 219 19.47 30.64 7.93
C GLY A 219 18.76 31.95 7.60
N ASP A 220 17.61 32.22 8.22
CA ASP A 220 16.89 33.47 8.05
C ASP A 220 16.46 33.97 9.44
N ARG A 221 17.42 34.61 10.13
CA ARG A 221 17.24 35.51 11.29
C ARG A 221 18.61 35.99 11.77
N ARG A 222 19.05 37.11 11.17
CA ARG A 222 20.15 38.05 11.50
C ARG A 222 20.58 38.59 10.13
N ASP A 223 20.26 39.81 9.74
CA ASP A 223 20.75 41.03 10.36
C ASP A 223 19.77 42.21 10.19
N GLY A 224 19.58 42.95 11.28
CA GLY A 224 18.75 44.15 11.28
C GLY A 224 18.53 44.68 12.70
N GLN A 225 19.61 45.11 13.37
CA GLN A 225 19.60 46.19 14.36
C GLN A 225 21.03 46.47 14.85
N THR A 226 21.47 47.70 14.52
CA THR A 226 22.35 48.63 15.26
C THR A 226 23.62 48.11 15.91
#